data_AF-A0A067BN13-F1
#
_entry.id   AF-A0A067BN13-F1
#
_cell.length_a   1.000
_cell.length_b   1.000
_cell.length_c   1.000
_cell.angle_alpha   90.00
_cell.angle_beta   90.00
_cell.angle_gamma   90.00
#
_symmetry.space_group_name_H-M   'P 1'
#
loop_
_entity.id
_entity.type
_entity.pdbx_description
1 polymer ?
#
loop_
_entity_poly.entity_id
_entity_poly.type
_entity_poly.pdbx_seq_one_letter_code
_entity_poly.pdbx_strand_id
1 'polypeptide(L)' 'MNMNAPLLTVATCNLNQWALDFDGNLERIMSSIRIAKARGATYRLGPELEICGYGCEDHFLEADTFFHCWESMATLLSSD' A
#
# COMPACT_ATOMS: atom_id res chain seq x y z
N MET A 1 -12.08 -35.28 -13.72
CA MET A 1 -12.09 -33.99 -13.01
C MET A 1 -11.11 -33.08 -13.74
N ASN A 2 -11.57 -31.94 -14.25
CA ASN A 2 -10.73 -31.03 -15.03
C ASN A 2 -9.75 -30.33 -14.06
N MET A 3 -8.46 -30.67 -14.13
CA MET A 3 -7.41 -30.15 -13.24
C MET A 3 -6.78 -28.84 -13.76
N ASN A 4 -7.60 -27.88 -14.22
CA ASN A 4 -7.07 -26.54 -14.51
C ASN A 4 -7.28 -25.66 -13.28
N ALA A 5 -6.23 -25.48 -12.49
CA ALA A 5 -6.20 -24.43 -11.48
C ALA A 5 -6.45 -23.06 -12.16
N PRO A 6 -7.24 -22.17 -11.54
CA PRO A 6 -7.50 -20.86 -12.12
C PRO A 6 -6.19 -20.06 -12.26
N LEU A 7 -5.99 -19.42 -13.42
CA LEU A 7 -4.89 -18.47 -13.61
C LEU A 7 -5.17 -17.22 -12.76
N LEU A 8 -4.15 -16.77 -12.03
CA LEU A 8 -4.20 -15.56 -11.21
C LEU A 8 -3.26 -14.50 -11.76
N THR A 9 -3.72 -13.25 -11.76
CA THR A 9 -2.88 -12.09 -12.07
C THR A 9 -2.51 -11.42 -10.76
N VAL A 10 -1.21 -11.26 -10.50
CA VAL A 10 -0.71 -10.56 -9.32
C VAL A 10 0.12 -9.36 -9.75
N ALA A 11 0.12 -8.32 -8.92
CA ALA A 11 0.88 -7.11 -9.13
C ALA A 11 1.83 -6.87 -7.96
N THR A 12 3.02 -6.35 -8.28
CA THR A 12 3.91 -5.70 -7.33
C THR A 12 4.16 -4.27 -7.80
N CYS A 13 4.63 -3.41 -6.92
CA CYS A 13 4.96 -2.03 -7.26
C CYS A 13 6.17 -1.54 -6.48
N ASN A 14 6.80 -0.51 -7.02
CA ASN A 14 7.83 0.26 -6.33
C ASN A 14 7.31 1.70 -6.25
N LEU A 15 7.28 2.26 -5.03
CA LEU A 15 6.72 3.57 -4.74
C LEU A 15 7.82 4.50 -4.23
N ASN A 16 7.79 5.75 -4.68
CA ASN A 16 8.68 6.79 -4.19
C ASN A 16 8.10 7.41 -2.90
N GLN A 17 8.06 6.62 -1.83
CA GLN A 17 7.53 7.05 -0.54
C GLN A 17 8.50 7.99 0.16
N TRP A 18 7.96 8.98 0.87
CA TRP A 18 8.72 9.93 1.66
C TRP A 18 8.41 9.73 3.14
N ALA A 19 9.44 9.76 3.99
CA ALA A 19 9.28 9.59 5.43
C ALA A 19 8.30 10.64 5.97
N LEU A 20 7.27 10.19 6.70
CA LEU A 20 6.23 11.01 7.34
C LEU A 20 5.29 11.77 6.38
N ASP A 21 5.42 11.62 5.06
CA ASP A 21 4.49 12.17 4.07
C ASP A 21 3.25 11.27 3.95
N PHE A 22 2.43 11.20 5.01
CA PHE A 22 1.28 10.29 5.07
C PHE A 22 0.29 10.51 3.91
N ASP A 23 -0.05 11.76 3.61
CA ASP A 23 -0.97 12.11 2.52
C ASP A 23 -0.42 11.69 1.14
N GLY A 24 0.84 12.03 0.86
CA GLY A 24 1.46 11.67 -0.41
C GLY A 24 1.68 10.16 -0.54
N ASN A 25 2.08 9.49 0.53
CA ASN A 25 2.27 8.04 0.56
C ASN A 25 0.93 7.33 0.33
N LEU A 26 -0.14 7.79 0.96
CA LEU A 26 -1.50 7.29 0.77
C LEU A 26 -1.96 7.41 -0.68
N GLU A 27 -1.78 8.58 -1.33
CA GLU A 27 -2.17 8.76 -2.73
C GLU A 27 -1.37 7.84 -3.67
N ARG A 28 -0.07 7.65 -3.43
CA ARG A 28 0.77 6.73 -4.22
C ARG A 28 0.31 5.28 -4.05
N ILE A 29 -0.05 4.86 -2.85
CA ILE A 29 -0.63 3.53 -2.58
C ILE A 29 -1.93 3.37 -3.36
N MET A 30 -2.89 4.29 -3.20
CA MET A 30 -4.19 4.25 -3.88
C MET A 30 -4.04 4.21 -5.40
N SER A 31 -3.16 5.06 -5.97
CA SER A 31 -2.87 5.08 -7.40
C SER A 31 -2.36 3.72 -7.89
N SER A 32 -1.42 3.10 -7.16
CA SER A 32 -0.90 1.78 -7.54
C SER A 32 -1.95 0.66 -7.43
N ILE A 33 -2.87 0.74 -6.46
CA ILE A 33 -4.00 -0.19 -6.33
C ILE A 33 -4.94 -0.04 -7.54
N ARG A 34 -5.30 1.20 -7.91
CA ARG A 34 -6.14 1.47 -9.09
C ARG A 34 -5.51 0.93 -10.37
N ILE A 35 -4.20 1.11 -10.55
CA ILE A 35 -3.45 0.57 -11.70
C ILE A 35 -3.46 -0.97 -11.69
N ALA A 36 -3.26 -1.61 -10.54
CA ALA A 36 -3.28 -3.06 -10.42
C ALA A 36 -4.67 -3.64 -10.76
N LYS A 37 -5.74 -3.04 -10.23
CA LYS A 37 -7.12 -3.41 -10.56
C LYS A 37 -7.44 -3.24 -12.04
N ALA A 38 -7.06 -2.11 -12.64
CA ALA A 38 -7.25 -1.85 -14.06
C ALA A 38 -6.52 -2.86 -14.97
N ARG A 39 -5.43 -3.48 -14.47
CA ARG A 39 -4.67 -4.55 -15.15
C ARG A 39 -5.17 -5.96 -14.81
N GLY A 40 -6.28 -6.09 -14.09
CA GLY A 40 -6.89 -7.36 -13.73
C GLY A 40 -6.17 -8.13 -12.63
N ALA A 41 -5.33 -7.47 -11.82
CA ALA A 41 -4.66 -8.12 -10.70
C ALA A 41 -5.64 -8.40 -9.55
N THR A 42 -5.60 -9.62 -9.02
CA THR A 42 -6.39 -10.05 -7.85
C THR A 42 -5.63 -9.89 -6.54
N TYR A 43 -4.34 -9.54 -6.62
CA TYR A 43 -3.49 -9.24 -5.47
C TYR A 43 -2.47 -8.17 -5.86
N ARG A 44 -2.27 -7.17 -5.00
CA ARG A 44 -1.24 -6.13 -5.15
C ARG A 44 -0.36 -6.15 -3.91
N LEU A 45 0.94 -6.27 -4.11
CA LEU A 45 1.97 -6.13 -3.09
C LEU A 45 2.65 -4.76 -3.18
N GLY A 46 2.76 -4.08 -2.04
CA GLY A 46 3.53 -2.83 -1.88
C GLY A 46 4.91 -3.06 -1.27
N PRO A 47 5.77 -2.03 -1.24
CA PRO A 47 7.04 -2.08 -0.52
C PRO A 47 6.85 -2.10 1.00
N GLU A 48 7.93 -2.42 1.72
CA GLU A 48 7.97 -2.43 3.18
C GLU A 48 7.67 -1.03 3.77
N LEU A 49 6.89 -0.99 4.86
CA LEU A 49 6.51 0.23 5.59
C LEU A 49 5.98 1.36 4.70
N GLU A 50 5.26 1.01 3.62
CA GLU A 50 4.89 1.99 2.59
C GLU A 50 4.00 3.14 3.08
N ILE A 51 3.27 3.00 4.19
CA ILE A 51 2.37 4.06 4.68
C ILE A 51 3.15 5.24 5.28
N CYS A 52 4.07 4.97 6.22
CA CYS A 52 4.92 6.01 6.81
C CYS A 52 6.18 6.29 5.98
N GLY A 53 6.59 5.36 5.12
CA GLY A 53 7.88 5.36 4.45
C GLY A 53 8.95 4.68 5.29
N TYR A 54 9.83 3.92 4.64
CA TYR A 54 10.84 3.10 5.30
C TYR A 54 11.83 3.91 6.17
N GLY A 55 12.25 5.09 5.71
CA GLY A 55 13.29 5.90 6.35
C GLY A 55 12.79 6.82 7.46
N CYS A 56 11.85 6.37 8.32
CA CYS A 56 11.39 7.20 9.45
C CYS A 56 12.35 7.17 10.65
N GLU A 57 13.20 6.15 10.77
CA GLU A 57 14.20 6.04 11.85
C GLU A 57 13.58 6.22 13.26
N ASP A 58 14.13 7.08 14.12
CA ASP A 58 13.65 7.28 15.49
C ASP A 58 12.19 7.77 15.58
N HIS A 59 11.61 8.29 14.49
CA HIS A 59 10.17 8.60 14.45
C HIS A 59 9.29 7.36 14.61
N PHE A 60 9.83 6.15 14.42
CA PHE A 60 9.13 4.91 14.78
C PHE A 60 8.83 4.79 16.28
N LEU A 61 9.49 5.60 17.14
CA LEU A 61 9.23 5.64 18.58
C LEU A 61 8.13 6.66 18.95
N GLU A 62 7.65 7.45 18.00
CA GLU A 62 6.61 8.45 18.20
C GLU A 62 5.22 7.84 18.01
N ALA A 63 4.32 8.08 18.97
CA ALA A 63 2.94 7.59 18.89
C ALA A 63 2.19 8.14 17.66
N ASP A 64 2.52 9.36 17.23
CA ASP A 64 1.91 10.02 16.08
C ASP A 64 2.19 9.26 14.77
N THR A 65 3.37 8.64 14.62
CA THR A 65 3.67 7.79 13.46
C THR A 65 2.69 6.63 13.33
N PHE A 66 2.38 5.96 14.44
CA PHE A 66 1.37 4.89 14.45
C PHE A 66 -0.03 5.44 14.20
N PHE A 67 -0.38 6.56 14.85
CA PHE A 67 -1.69 7.19 14.70
C PHE A 67 -2.00 7.52 13.25
N HIS A 68 -1.10 8.21 12.55
CA HIS A 68 -1.31 8.57 11.14
C HIS A 68 -1.22 7.37 10.19
N CYS A 69 -0.46 6.33 10.55
CA CYS A 69 -0.53 5.06 9.82
C CYS A 69 -1.92 4.43 9.91
N TRP A 70 -2.55 4.47 11.08
CA TRP A 70 -3.91 3.95 11.28
C TRP A 70 -4.97 4.78 10.56
N GLU A 71 -4.85 6.10 10.53
CA GLU A 71 -5.74 6.96 9.74
C GLU A 71 -5.64 6.64 8.24
N SER A 72 -4.42 6.52 7.72
CA SER A 72 -4.18 6.14 6.32
C SER A 72 -4.74 4.75 6.00
N MET A 73 -4.55 3.79 6.92
CA MET A 73 -5.11 2.44 6.78
C MET A 73 -6.64 2.46 6.77
N ALA A 74 -7.28 3.23 7.65
CA ALA A 74 -8.74 3.38 7.67
C ALA A 74 -9.27 3.98 6.36
N THR A 75 -8.56 4.96 5.78
CA THR A 75 -8.88 5.49 4.46
C THR A 75 -8.74 4.43 3.37
N LEU A 76 -7.64 3.65 3.36
CA LEU A 76 -7.46 2.57 2.39
C LEU A 76 -8.56 1.51 2.46
N LEU A 77 -8.97 1.11 3.67
CA LEU A 77 -10.04 0.13 3.90
C LEU A 77 -11.42 0.66 3.48
N SER A 78 -11.63 1.97 3.59
CA SER A 78 -12.88 2.63 3.19
C SER A 78 -12.91 3.02 1.71
N SER A 79 -11.80 2.83 0.99
CA SER A 79 -11.63 3.17 -0.41
C SER A 79 -11.92 1.98 -1.33
N ASP A 80 -12.43 2.27 -2.54
CA ASP A 80 -12.91 1.26 -3.50
C ASP A 80 -11.81 0.42 -4.16
#